data_AF-A0A0F5L695-F1
#
_entry.id   AF-A0A0F5L695-F1
#
_cell.length_a   1.000
_cell.length_b   1.000
_cell.length_c   1.000
_cell.angle_alpha   90.00
_cell.angle_beta   90.00
_cell.angle_gamma   90.00
#
_symmetry.space_group_name_H-M   'P 1'
#
loop_
_entity.id
_entity.type
_entity.pdbx_description
1 polymer ?
#
loop_
_entity_poly.entity_id
_entity_poly.type
_entity_poly.pdbx_seq_one_letter_code
_entity_poly.pdbx_strand_id
1 'polypeptide(L)' 'MVTSTMSKELSMTTEGHIAALERRHQELDRQIQAEMQNRQYDDLMVSALKRKKLEVKDELARFNIADRH' A
#
# COMPACT_ATOMS: atom_id res chain seq x y z
N MET A 1 -26.53 20.00 -17.61
CA MET A 1 -25.17 19.85 -17.08
C MET A 1 -25.23 19.32 -15.65
N VAL A 2 -25.54 18.03 -15.43
CA VAL A 2 -25.67 17.47 -14.06
C VAL A 2 -25.04 16.08 -13.88
N THR A 3 -24.25 15.60 -14.83
CA THR A 3 -23.63 14.26 -14.74
C THR A 3 -22.20 14.24 -14.19
N SER A 4 -21.59 15.40 -13.88
CA SER A 4 -20.18 15.46 -13.45
C SER A 4 -19.92 15.28 -11.95
N THR A 5 -20.94 15.21 -11.09
CA THR A 5 -20.72 15.18 -9.63
C THR A 5 -20.41 13.78 -9.09
N MET A 6 -20.89 12.71 -9.75
CA MET A 6 -20.75 11.32 -9.27
C MET A 6 -19.30 10.79 -9.34
N SER A 7 -18.47 11.31 -10.25
CA SER A 7 -17.07 10.87 -10.40
C SER A 7 -16.16 11.33 -9.27
N LYS A 8 -16.56 12.36 -8.51
CA LYS A 8 -15.70 13.00 -7.49
C LYS A 8 -15.85 12.40 -6.08
N GLU A 9 -16.90 11.63 -5.82
CA GLU A 9 -17.10 10.94 -4.54
C GLU A 9 -16.34 9.61 -4.48
N LEU A 10 -16.15 8.96 -5.64
CA LEU A 10 -15.30 7.78 -5.77
C LEU A 10 -13.83 8.11 -5.47
N SER A 11 -13.33 9.26 -5.94
CA SER A 11 -11.93 9.69 -5.71
C SER A 11 -11.59 9.94 -4.24
N MET A 12 -12.54 10.47 -3.44
CA MET A 12 -12.31 10.64 -1.99
C MET A 12 -12.28 9.29 -1.25
N THR A 13 -13.06 8.32 -1.72
CA THR A 13 -13.13 6.99 -1.10
C THR A 13 -11.89 6.15 -1.43
N THR A 14 -11.35 6.30 -2.65
CA THR A 14 -10.08 5.66 -3.07
C THR A 14 -8.89 6.28 -2.35
N GLU A 15 -8.82 7.62 -2.20
CA GLU A 15 -7.78 8.29 -1.41
C GLU A 15 -7.71 7.80 0.05
N GLY A 16 -8.84 7.60 0.72
CA GLY A 16 -8.88 7.06 2.08
C GLY A 16 -8.35 5.62 2.18
N HIS A 17 -8.69 4.77 1.21
CA HIS A 17 -8.17 3.41 1.13
C HIS A 17 -6.67 3.39 0.83
N ILE A 18 -6.21 4.21 -0.11
CA ILE A 18 -4.79 4.34 -0.47
C ILE A 18 -3.99 4.84 0.73
N ALA A 19 -4.48 5.84 1.46
CA ALA A 19 -3.82 6.35 2.67
C ALA A 19 -3.70 5.28 3.77
N ALA A 20 -4.71 4.43 3.93
CA ALA A 20 -4.67 3.31 4.88
C ALA A 20 -3.64 2.24 4.44
N LEU A 21 -3.60 1.89 3.16
CA LEU A 21 -2.58 0.97 2.64
C LEU A 21 -1.17 1.57 2.69
N GLU A 22 -1.00 2.87 2.40
CA GLU A 22 0.29 3.57 2.52
C GLU A 22 0.81 3.55 3.95
N ARG A 23 -0.06 3.77 4.95
CA ARG A 23 0.34 3.63 6.36
C ARG A 23 0.80 2.20 6.69
N ARG A 24 0.05 1.20 6.23
CA ARG A 24 0.44 -0.21 6.38
C ARG A 24 1.77 -0.51 5.69
N HIS A 25 1.99 0.06 4.50
CA HIS A 25 3.23 -0.08 3.76
C HIS A 25 4.39 0.58 4.50
N GLN A 26 4.24 1.81 5.02
CA GLN A 26 5.26 2.48 5.83
C GLN A 26 5.62 1.68 7.08
N GLU A 27 4.64 1.07 7.74
CA GLU A 27 4.87 0.25 8.92
C GLU A 27 5.60 -1.05 8.59
N LEU A 28 5.24 -1.70 7.48
CA LEU A 28 5.99 -2.86 6.96
C LEU A 28 7.41 -2.48 6.55
N ASP A 29 7.60 -1.33 5.89
CA ASP A 29 8.91 -0.84 5.48
C ASP A 29 9.81 -0.54 6.68
N ARG A 30 9.26 0.10 7.73
CA ARG A 30 9.97 0.31 8.99
C ARG A 30 10.37 -0.99 9.66
N GLN A 31 9.47 -1.97 9.71
CA GLN A 31 9.78 -3.28 10.27
C GLN A 31 10.88 -3.99 9.47
N ILE A 32 10.83 -3.93 8.14
CA ILE A 32 11.89 -4.47 7.26
C ILE A 32 13.21 -3.75 7.51
N GLN A 33 13.21 -2.41 7.58
CA GLN A 33 14.41 -1.62 7.83
C GLN A 33 15.02 -1.96 9.20
N ALA A 34 14.20 -2.03 10.25
CA ALA A 34 14.64 -2.38 11.60
C ALA A 34 15.22 -3.81 11.66
N GLU A 35 14.53 -4.77 11.03
CA GLU A 35 15.02 -6.15 10.86
C GLU A 35 16.34 -6.17 10.09
N MET A 36 16.42 -5.55 8.91
CA MET A 36 17.64 -5.52 8.08
C MET A 36 18.82 -4.82 8.75
N GLN A 37 18.58 -3.86 9.66
CA GLN A 37 19.64 -3.23 10.46
C GLN A 37 20.11 -4.12 11.61
N ASN A 38 19.32 -5.14 11.98
CA ASN A 38 19.71 -6.09 13.00
C ASN A 38 20.79 -7.03 12.42
N ARG A 39 21.91 -7.18 13.13
CA ARG A 39 23.08 -7.96 12.67
C ARG A 39 22.78 -9.45 12.49
N GLN A 40 21.66 -9.90 13.05
CA GLN A 40 21.18 -11.27 13.10
C GLN A 40 19.81 -11.41 12.43
N TYR A 41 19.51 -10.54 11.46
CA TYR A 41 18.21 -10.54 10.79
C TYR A 41 17.87 -11.93 10.24
N ASP A 42 16.63 -12.36 10.51
CA ASP A 42 16.12 -13.61 9.99
C ASP A 42 15.77 -13.41 8.52
N ASP A 43 16.54 -14.02 7.62
CA ASP A 43 16.33 -13.94 6.17
C ASP A 43 14.90 -14.39 5.79
N LEU A 44 14.35 -15.38 6.52
CA LEU A 44 12.97 -15.82 6.45
C LEU A 44 11.96 -14.71 6.77
N MET A 45 12.22 -13.92 7.82
CA MET A 45 11.33 -12.86 8.27
C MET A 45 11.38 -11.65 7.33
N VAL A 46 12.58 -11.27 6.87
CA VAL A 46 12.76 -10.25 5.83
C VAL A 46 12.09 -10.66 4.51
N SER A 47 12.20 -11.93 4.12
CA SER A 47 11.54 -12.46 2.92
C SER A 47 10.01 -12.42 3.04
N ALA A 48 9.46 -12.82 4.20
CA ALA A 48 8.03 -12.73 4.47
C ALA A 48 7.52 -11.27 4.49
N LEU A 49 8.28 -10.35 5.09
CA LEU A 49 7.94 -8.93 5.10
C LEU A 49 8.04 -8.29 3.71
N LYS A 50 9.07 -8.61 2.92
CA LYS A 50 9.18 -8.18 1.51
C LYS A 50 8.00 -8.67 0.69
N ARG A 51 7.55 -9.90 0.92
CA ARG A 51 6.40 -10.49 0.23
C ARG A 51 5.10 -9.76 0.57
N LYS A 52 4.85 -9.50 1.86
CA LYS A 52 3.73 -8.66 2.32
C LYS A 52 3.80 -7.24 1.75
N LYS A 53 4.99 -6.64 1.71
CA LYS A 53 5.20 -5.31 1.12
C LYS A 53 4.87 -5.30 -0.37
N LEU A 54 5.22 -6.37 -1.09
CA LEU A 54 4.89 -6.54 -2.50
C LEU A 54 3.38 -6.67 -2.71
N GLU A 55 2.69 -7.48 -1.89
CA GLU A 55 1.22 -7.61 -1.93
C GLU A 55 0.52 -6.26 -1.70
N VAL A 56 0.91 -5.52 -0.66
CA VAL A 56 0.33 -4.19 -0.37
C VAL A 56 0.58 -3.21 -1.52
N LYS A 57 1.74 -3.30 -2.18
CA LYS A 57 2.08 -2.48 -3.34
C LYS A 57 1.28 -2.88 -4.58
N ASP A 58 1.05 -4.18 -4.80
CA ASP A 58 0.20 -4.71 -5.87
C ASP A 58 -1.27 -4.32 -5.67
N GLU A 59 -1.76 -4.36 -4.43
CA GLU A 59 -3.08 -3.85 -4.08
C GLU A 59 -3.18 -2.36 -4.38
N LEU A 60 -2.21 -1.54 -3.95
CA LEU A 60 -2.15 -0.11 -4.28
C LEU A 60 -2.16 0.15 -5.79
N ALA A 61 -1.37 -0.63 -6.54
CA ALA A 61 -1.27 -0.51 -7.99
C ALA A 61 -2.59 -0.89 -8.66
N ARG A 62 -3.25 -1.96 -8.20
CA ARG A 62 -4.58 -2.35 -8.67
C ARG A 62 -5.62 -1.27 -8.40
N PHE A 63 -5.64 -0.66 -7.22
CA PHE A 63 -6.57 0.42 -6.91
C PHE A 63 -6.32 1.66 -7.77
N ASN A 64 -5.06 2.03 -8.01
CA ASN A 64 -4.70 3.17 -8.88
C ASN A 64 -5.06 2.90 -10.36
N ILE A 65 -4.88 1.67 -10.83
CA ILE A 65 -5.28 1.27 -12.19
C ILE A 65 -6.81 1.26 -12.33
N ALA A 66 -7.53 0.80 -11.31
CA ALA A 66 -9.00 0.75 -11.30
C ALA A 66 -9.65 2.14 -11.19
N ASP A 67 -9.02 3.10 -10.53
CA ASP A 67 -9.48 4.50 -10.45
C ASP A 67 -9.36 5.24 -11.80
N ARG A 68 -8.47 4.77 -12.69
CA ARG A 68 -8.21 5.39 -13.99
C ARG A 68 -9.09 4.91 -15.16
N HIS A 69 -10.14 4.11 -14.93
CA HIS A 69 -10.98 3.55 -15.99
C HIS A 69 -12.47 3.85 -15.78
#